data_AF-U5IHW3-F1
#
_entry.id   AF-U5IHW3-F1
#
_cell.length_a   1.000
_cell.length_b   1.000
_cell.length_c   1.000
_cell.angle_alpha   90.00
_cell.angle_beta   90.00
_cell.angle_gamma   90.00
#
_symmetry.space_group_name_H-M   'P 1'
#
loop_
_entity.id
_entity.type
_entity.pdbx_description
1 polymer ?
#
loop_
_entity_poly.entity_id
_entity_poly.type
_entity_poly.pdbx_seq_one_letter_code
_entity_poly.pdbx_strand_id
1 'polypeptide(L)'
;MERDFRHKVEHVGDAFADQVETFFDWLKASTRGISLTYNIHCLERGQNKAYARIGKRTVALKPRFPHSEIFSDDDMVDLFREFDRVDEDLARARKEREERLYPGLRTTEQEA
;
A
#
# COMPACT_ATOMS: atom_id res chain seq x y z
N MET A 1 -31.25 -40.82 -24.12
CA MET A 1 -31.10 -39.49 -24.73
C MET A 1 -31.27 -38.36 -23.71
N GLU A 2 -32.31 -38.34 -22.84
CA GLU A 2 -32.50 -37.25 -21.85
C GLU A 2 -31.42 -37.13 -20.76
N ARG A 3 -30.87 -38.26 -20.27
CA ARG A 3 -29.83 -38.24 -19.22
C ARG A 3 -28.51 -37.61 -19.68
N ASP A 4 -28.17 -37.73 -20.96
CA ASP A 4 -26.96 -37.15 -21.55
C ASP A 4 -27.06 -35.63 -21.71
N PHE A 5 -28.24 -35.12 -22.04
CA PHE A 5 -28.49 -33.68 -22.17
C PHE A 5 -28.41 -32.98 -20.82
N ARG A 6 -29.02 -33.58 -19.79
CA ARG A 6 -29.02 -33.03 -18.43
C ARG A 6 -27.61 -32.98 -17.83
N HIS A 7 -26.81 -34.02 -18.08
CA HIS A 7 -25.41 -34.09 -17.64
C HIS A 7 -24.52 -33.08 -18.39
N LYS A 8 -24.73 -32.88 -19.69
CA LYS A 8 -24.05 -31.81 -20.46
C LYS A 8 -24.40 -30.41 -19.95
N VAL A 9 -25.67 -30.17 -19.59
CA VAL A 9 -26.12 -28.87 -19.08
C VAL A 9 -25.55 -28.59 -17.68
N GLU A 10 -25.48 -29.59 -16.79
CA GLU A 10 -24.79 -29.46 -15.50
C GLU A 10 -23.31 -29.09 -15.67
N HIS A 11 -22.57 -29.78 -16.54
CA HIS A 11 -21.16 -29.47 -16.78
C HIS A 11 -20.91 -28.10 -17.43
N VAL A 12 -21.81 -27.65 -18.30
CA VAL A 12 -21.74 -26.29 -18.87
C VAL A 12 -22.07 -25.24 -17.81
N GLY A 13 -22.99 -25.55 -16.89
CA GLY A 13 -23.32 -24.71 -15.74
C GLY A 13 -22.14 -24.54 -14.78
N ASP A 14 -21.47 -25.64 -14.42
CA ASP A 14 -20.27 -25.61 -13.56
C ASP A 14 -19.13 -24.84 -14.23
N ALA A 15 -18.84 -25.09 -15.51
CA ALA A 15 -17.78 -24.37 -16.22
C ALA A 15 -18.06 -22.86 -16.31
N PHE A 16 -19.33 -22.46 -16.45
CA PHE A 16 -19.73 -21.06 -16.43
C PHE A 16 -19.60 -20.45 -15.04
N ALA A 17 -19.99 -21.17 -13.99
CA ALA A 17 -19.86 -20.73 -12.61
C ALA A 17 -18.38 -20.50 -12.23
N ASP A 18 -17.51 -21.45 -12.55
CA ASP A 18 -16.06 -21.35 -12.33
C ASP A 18 -15.45 -20.15 -13.07
N GLN A 19 -15.91 -19.90 -14.29
CA GLN A 19 -15.42 -18.80 -15.11
C GLN A 19 -15.87 -17.43 -14.56
N VAL A 20 -17.09 -17.35 -14.04
CA VAL A 20 -17.61 -16.15 -13.36
C VAL A 20 -16.88 -15.90 -12.05
N GLU A 21 -16.64 -16.92 -11.24
CA GLU A 21 -15.89 -16.81 -9.99
C GLU A 21 -14.46 -16.32 -10.24
N THR A 22 -13.77 -16.92 -11.21
CA THR A 22 -12.43 -16.50 -11.64
C THR A 22 -12.40 -15.03 -12.10
N PHE A 23 -13.44 -14.58 -12.81
CA PHE A 23 -13.56 -13.20 -13.26
C PHE A 23 -13.76 -12.23 -12.09
N PHE A 24 -14.60 -12.59 -11.11
CA PHE A 24 -14.81 -11.78 -9.91
C PHE A 24 -13.54 -11.66 -9.07
N ASP A 25 -12.77 -12.73 -8.95
CA ASP A 25 -11.50 -12.73 -8.23
C ASP A 25 -10.45 -11.87 -8.92
N TRP A 26 -10.37 -11.94 -10.26
CA TRP A 26 -9.53 -11.03 -11.04
C TRP A 26 -9.92 -9.57 -10.85
N LEU A 27 -11.23 -9.27 -10.85
CA LEU A 27 -11.75 -7.92 -10.66
C LEU A 27 -11.43 -7.38 -9.25
N LYS A 28 -11.59 -8.21 -8.21
CA LYS A 28 -11.21 -7.89 -6.82
C LYS A 28 -9.70 -7.66 -6.70
N ALA A 29 -8.89 -8.50 -7.33
CA ALA A 29 -7.44 -8.36 -7.31
C ALA A 29 -6.99 -7.05 -8.00
N SER A 30 -7.61 -6.72 -9.13
CA SER A 30 -7.34 -5.49 -9.89
C SER A 30 -7.72 -4.23 -9.10
N THR A 31 -8.94 -4.18 -8.54
CA THR A 31 -9.40 -3.05 -7.72
C THR A 31 -8.54 -2.84 -6.47
N ARG A 32 -8.05 -3.93 -5.86
CA ARG A 32 -7.11 -3.85 -4.74
C ARG A 32 -5.72 -3.32 -5.13
N GLY A 33 -5.24 -3.63 -6.34
CA GLY A 33 -4.00 -3.05 -6.86
C GLY A 33 -4.13 -1.54 -7.14
N ILE A 34 -5.27 -1.12 -7.69
CA ILE A 34 -5.59 0.30 -7.94
C ILE A 34 -5.69 1.07 -6.61
N SER A 35 -6.42 0.54 -5.63
CA SER A 35 -6.56 1.20 -4.32
C SER A 35 -5.22 1.31 -3.59
N LEU A 36 -4.37 0.29 -3.66
CA LEU A 36 -3.03 0.31 -3.08
C LEU A 36 -2.13 1.37 -3.74
N THR A 37 -2.16 1.46 -5.07
CA THR A 37 -1.41 2.48 -5.82
C THR A 37 -1.87 3.89 -5.46
N TYR A 38 -3.18 4.10 -5.37
CA TYR A 38 -3.75 5.37 -4.93
C TYR A 38 -3.33 5.71 -3.49
N ASN A 39 -3.36 4.74 -2.58
CA ASN A 39 -2.95 4.93 -1.19
C ASN A 39 -1.48 5.35 -1.07
N ILE A 40 -0.58 4.72 -1.84
CA ILE A 40 0.84 5.11 -1.90
C ILE A 40 0.97 6.58 -2.33
N HIS A 41 0.27 7.01 -3.38
CA HIS A 41 0.31 8.41 -3.81
C HIS A 41 -0.24 9.38 -2.75
N CYS A 42 -1.27 8.99 -2.01
CA CYS A 42 -1.78 9.78 -0.88
C CYS A 42 -0.75 9.90 0.25
N LEU A 43 -0.08 8.80 0.59
CA LEU A 43 0.98 8.76 1.60
C LEU A 43 2.20 9.60 1.18
N GLU A 44 2.63 9.53 -0.08
CA GLU A 44 3.70 10.37 -0.64
C GLU A 44 3.37 11.87 -0.54
N ARG A 45 2.11 12.24 -0.80
CA ARG A 45 1.65 13.61 -0.56
C ARG A 45 1.64 13.97 0.92
N GLY A 46 1.28 13.03 1.80
CA GLY A 46 1.35 13.20 3.25
C GLY A 46 2.77 13.46 3.72
N GLN A 47 3.73 12.66 3.26
CA GLN A 47 5.15 12.77 3.61
C GLN A 47 5.72 14.13 3.19
N ASN A 48 5.42 14.56 1.97
CA ASN A 48 5.84 15.88 1.47
C ASN A 48 5.24 17.03 2.30
N LYS A 49 3.99 16.91 2.75
CA LYS A 49 3.37 17.90 3.63
C LYS A 49 4.03 17.94 5.01
N ALA A 50 4.31 16.78 5.60
CA ALA A 50 5.01 16.69 6.88
C ALA A 50 6.42 17.31 6.78
N TYR A 51 7.17 16.98 5.73
CA TYR A 51 8.48 17.58 5.45
C TYR A 51 8.42 19.11 5.29
N ALA A 52 7.41 19.62 4.57
CA ALA A 52 7.21 21.06 4.43
C ALA A 52 6.88 21.75 5.76
N ARG A 53 6.13 21.09 6.66
CA ARG A 53 5.85 21.62 8.01
C ARG A 53 7.08 21.65 8.88
N ILE A 54 7.88 20.57 8.88
CA ILE A 54 9.19 20.50 9.55
C ILE A 54 10.05 21.67 9.07
N GLY A 55 10.22 21.84 7.76
CA GLY A 55 11.01 22.94 7.21
C GLY A 55 10.54 24.33 7.65
N LYS A 56 9.23 24.58 7.65
CA LYS A 56 8.65 25.84 8.14
C LYS A 56 8.97 26.08 9.62
N ARG A 57 8.83 25.04 10.46
CA ARG A 57 9.10 25.14 11.90
C ARG A 57 10.59 25.34 12.17
N THR A 58 11.47 24.63 11.47
CA THR A 58 12.92 24.83 11.54
C THR A 58 13.33 26.27 11.21
N VAL A 59 12.77 26.86 10.14
CA VAL A 59 13.04 28.26 9.79
C VAL A 59 12.52 29.23 10.86
N ALA A 60 11.36 28.94 11.46
CA ALA A 60 10.79 29.77 12.52
C ALA A 60 11.59 29.70 13.84
N LEU A 61 12.24 28.57 14.13
CA LEU A 61 13.07 28.38 15.32
C LEU A 61 14.50 28.91 15.15
N LYS A 62 15.00 29.01 13.91
CA LYS A 62 16.35 29.52 13.59
C LYS A 62 16.74 30.85 14.28
N PRO A 63 15.85 31.85 14.45
CA PRO A 63 16.21 33.11 15.12
C PRO A 63 16.29 33.00 16.64
N ARG A 64 15.70 31.95 17.23
CA ARG A 64 15.49 31.82 18.69
C ARG A 64 16.42 30.82 19.37
N PHE A 65 17.02 29.89 18.63
CA PHE A 65 17.76 28.77 19.21
C PHE A 65 19.15 28.57 18.57
N PRO A 66 20.19 28.23 19.35
CA PRO A 66 21.37 27.59 18.79
C PRO A 66 20.96 26.26 18.14
N HIS A 67 21.63 25.86 17.06
CA HIS A 67 21.29 24.70 16.22
C HIS A 67 20.98 23.38 16.97
N SER A 68 21.47 23.23 18.21
CA SER A 68 21.28 22.06 19.08
C SER A 68 19.93 21.98 19.79
N GLU A 69 19.17 23.07 19.93
CA GLU A 69 17.92 23.11 20.72
C GLU A 69 16.65 22.94 19.89
N ILE A 70 16.76 22.83 18.56
CA ILE A 70 15.62 22.63 17.64
C ILE A 70 14.84 21.35 17.97
N PHE A 71 15.52 20.33 18.50
CA PHE A 71 14.92 19.05 18.90
C PHE A 71 14.33 19.06 20.31
N SER A 72 14.48 20.16 21.05
CA SER A 72 13.84 20.36 22.37
C SER A 72 12.45 20.99 22.25
N ASP A 73 12.05 21.39 21.04
CA ASP A 73 10.73 21.93 20.73
C ASP A 73 9.71 20.79 20.58
N ASP A 74 8.72 20.73 21.46
CA ASP A 74 7.69 19.69 21.46
C ASP A 74 6.94 19.61 20.11
N ASP A 75 6.68 20.77 19.47
CA ASP A 75 6.04 20.83 18.16
C ASP A 75 6.91 20.17 17.06
N MET A 76 8.24 20.33 17.11
CA MET A 76 9.16 19.65 16.19
C MET A 76 9.18 18.14 16.42
N VAL A 77 9.18 17.70 17.69
CA VAL A 77 9.13 16.28 18.04
C VAL A 77 7.85 15.64 17.50
N ASP A 78 6.71 16.31 17.64
CA ASP A 78 5.44 15.81 17.12
C ASP A 78 5.39 15.79 15.59
N LEU A 79 6.00 16.76 14.92
CA LEU A 79 6.15 16.74 13.46
C LEU A 79 7.03 15.59 12.96
N PHE A 80 8.10 15.26 13.67
CA PHE A 80 8.91 14.07 13.35
C PHE A 80 8.13 12.78 13.57
N ARG A 81 7.37 12.67 14.67
CA ARG A 81 6.47 11.52 14.88
C ARG A 81 5.41 11.38 13.79
N GLU A 82 4.84 12.48 13.32
CA GLU A 82 3.91 12.48 12.18
C GLU A 82 4.61 11.98 10.91
N PHE A 83 5.83 12.46 10.65
CA PHE A 83 6.63 12.04 9.50
C PHE A 83 6.96 10.54 9.55
N ASP A 84 7.45 10.04 10.68
CA ASP A 84 7.84 8.64 10.86
C ASP A 84 6.66 7.70 10.64
N ARG A 85 5.48 8.03 11.18
CA ARG A 85 4.25 7.25 10.94
C ARG A 85 3.90 7.15 9.45
N VAL A 86 3.98 8.27 8.74
CA VAL A 86 3.69 8.30 7.30
C VAL A 86 4.74 7.50 6.52
N ASP A 87 6.00 7.55 6.93
CA ASP A 87 7.07 6.78 6.30
C ASP A 87 6.91 5.27 6.53
N GLU A 88 6.56 4.85 7.75
CA GLU A 88 6.25 3.45 8.09
C GLU A 88 5.06 2.91 7.27
N ASP A 89 3.97 3.68 7.16
CA ASP A 89 2.80 3.32 6.38
C ASP A 89 3.12 3.20 4.88
N LEU A 90 3.99 4.09 4.38
CA LEU A 90 4.44 4.11 3.00
C LEU A 90 5.37 2.92 2.69
N ALA A 91 6.27 2.58 3.61
CA ALA A 91 7.10 1.39 3.52
C ALA A 91 6.25 0.11 3.49
N ARG A 92 5.22 0.03 4.35
CA ARG A 92 4.27 -1.09 4.38
C ARG A 92 3.49 -1.21 3.07
N ALA A 93 2.97 -0.11 2.54
CA ALA A 93 2.21 -0.10 1.29
C ALA A 93 3.08 -0.49 0.09
N ARG A 94 4.35 -0.03 0.04
CA ARG A 94 5.32 -0.44 -0.97
C ARG A 94 5.63 -1.93 -0.89
N LYS A 95 5.85 -2.45 0.32
CA LYS A 95 6.08 -3.88 0.55
C LYS A 95 4.89 -4.73 0.12
N GLU A 96 3.66 -4.34 0.47
CA GLU A 96 2.45 -5.04 -0.01
C GLU A 96 2.37 -5.03 -1.55
N ARG A 97 2.72 -3.91 -2.19
CA ARG A 97 2.69 -3.80 -3.66
C ARG A 97 3.75 -4.70 -4.30
N GLU A 98 4.94 -4.75 -3.74
CA GLU A 98 6.04 -5.59 -4.21
C GLU A 98 5.71 -7.07 -4.07
N GLU A 99 5.18 -7.49 -2.92
CA GLU A 99 4.71 -8.87 -2.69
C GLU A 99 3.62 -9.30 -3.67
N ARG A 100 2.73 -8.37 -4.07
CA ARG A 100 1.69 -8.63 -5.06
C ARG A 100 2.22 -8.72 -6.50
N LEU A 101 3.20 -7.90 -6.85
CA LEU A 101 3.79 -7.89 -8.20
C LEU A 101 4.78 -9.03 -8.41
N TYR A 102 5.48 -9.45 -7.35
CA TYR A 102 6.55 -10.44 -7.38
C TYR A 102 6.44 -11.47 -6.25
N PRO A 103 5.41 -12.34 -6.27
CA PRO A 103 5.16 -13.29 -5.18
C PRO A 103 6.27 -14.36 -5.01
N GLY A 104 7.14 -14.55 -6.01
CA GLY A 104 8.16 -15.62 -6.02
C GLY A 104 9.60 -15.21 -5.69
N LEU A 105 9.91 -13.94 -5.49
CA LEU A 105 11.31 -13.50 -5.23
C LEU A 105 11.81 -13.86 -3.81
N ARG A 106 10.92 -14.22 -2.88
CA ARG A 106 11.31 -14.65 -1.52
C ARG A 106 11.74 -16.12 -1.43
N THR A 107 11.32 -16.96 -2.37
CA THR A 107 11.60 -18.40 -2.32
C THR A 107 13.06 -18.71 -2.68
N THR A 108 13.67 -17.90 -3.54
CA THR A 108 15.05 -18.10 -4.00
C THR A 108 16.12 -17.61 -3.02
N GLU A 109 15.79 -16.75 -2.06
CA GLU A 109 16.75 -16.26 -1.05
C GLU A 109 16.79 -17.12 0.23
N GLN A 110 15.81 -18.00 0.43
CA GLN A 110 15.78 -18.93 1.58
C GLN A 110 16.36 -20.32 1.25
N GLU A 111 16.66 -20.60 -0.02
CA GLU A 111 17.27 -21.86 -0.50
C GLU A 111 18.73 -21.72 -0.96
N ALA A 112 19.37 -20.57 -0.71
CA ALA A 112 20.77 -20.29 -1.08
C ALA A 112 21.71 -20.25 0.13
#